data_AF-A0A385JLT9-F1
#
_entry.id   AF-A0A385JLT9-F1
#
_cell.length_a   1.000
_cell.length_b   1.000
_cell.length_c   1.000
_cell.angle_alpha   90.00
_cell.angle_beta   90.00
_cell.angle_gamma   90.00
#
_symmetry.space_group_name_H-M   'P 1'
#
loop_
_entity.id
_entity.type
_entity.pdbx_description
1 polymer ?
#
loop_
_entity_poly.entity_id
_entity_poly.type
_entity_poly.pdbx_seq_one_letter_code
_entity_poly.pdbx_strand_id
1 'polypeptide(L)'
;MKIVLVGYNPRNIGGIESFSRNLKESVFPELHFLYEYDQKGPFEVNDFIGVCKYNFFNRFLNKISRGLYTKNKIKSYLKSKEFDLILLNTPKYLDIIDDLSKVILIQHTTVDNWWLSEYKFNKSNKLLSLAKKVNKIISLSEEEKKQIINKFHIDKNKI
;
A
#
# COMPACT_ATOMS: atom_id res chain seq x y z
N MET A 1 -10.69 -2.51 -16.83
CA MET A 1 -10.26 -1.70 -15.68
C MET A 1 -8.87 -2.17 -15.26
N LYS A 2 -7.91 -1.26 -15.09
CA LYS A 2 -6.55 -1.58 -14.65
C LYS A 2 -6.41 -1.27 -13.16
N ILE A 3 -6.20 -2.31 -12.36
CA ILE A 3 -6.07 -2.20 -10.90
C ILE A 3 -4.65 -2.58 -10.50
N VAL A 4 -4.08 -1.81 -9.56
CA VAL A 4 -2.80 -2.16 -8.92
C VAL A 4 -2.95 -2.17 -7.41
N LEU A 5 -2.39 -3.17 -6.75
CA LEU A 5 -2.18 -3.19 -5.31
C LEU A 5 -0.71 -2.90 -5.01
N VAL A 6 -0.47 -1.82 -4.27
CA VAL A 6 0.87 -1.37 -3.90
C VAL A 6 1.14 -1.67 -2.44
N GLY A 7 2.25 -2.35 -2.16
CA GLY A 7 2.70 -2.56 -0.78
C GLY A 7 3.58 -3.77 -0.57
N TYR A 8 2.98 -4.79 0.02
CA TYR A 8 3.66 -6.00 0.50
C TYR A 8 3.79 -7.03 -0.63
N ASN A 9 4.86 -7.82 -0.61
CA ASN A 9 5.12 -8.84 -1.62
C ASN A 9 4.18 -10.04 -1.38
N PRO A 10 3.22 -10.33 -2.29
CA PRO A 10 2.21 -11.37 -2.09
C PRO A 10 2.81 -12.79 -2.08
N ARG A 11 4.08 -12.96 -2.46
CA ARG A 11 4.76 -14.26 -2.44
C ARG A 11 5.20 -14.68 -1.03
N ASN A 12 5.22 -13.75 -0.08
CA ASN A 12 5.64 -14.01 1.30
C ASN A 12 4.49 -14.54 2.17
N ILE A 13 4.84 -15.09 3.34
CA ILE A 13 3.90 -15.50 4.37
C ILE A 13 3.52 -14.29 5.23
N GLY A 14 2.22 -14.03 5.37
CA GLY A 14 1.69 -13.00 6.25
C GLY A 14 0.21 -12.73 6.00
N GLY A 15 -0.47 -12.08 6.95
CA GLY A 15 -1.90 -11.80 6.86
C GLY A 15 -2.24 -10.84 5.71
N ILE A 16 -1.42 -9.81 5.51
CA ILE A 16 -1.59 -8.81 4.43
C ILE A 16 -1.39 -9.46 3.07
N GLU A 17 -0.37 -10.32 2.96
CA GLU A 17 -0.03 -11.07 1.76
C GLU A 17 -1.14 -12.05 1.40
N SER A 18 -1.65 -12.81 2.38
CA SER A 18 -2.79 -13.72 2.19
C SER A 18 -4.05 -12.98 1.77
N PHE A 19 -4.38 -11.85 2.41
CA PHE A 19 -5.49 -11.00 1.99
C PHE A 19 -5.32 -10.55 0.53
N SER A 20 -4.12 -10.12 0.15
CA SER A 20 -3.84 -9.61 -1.19
C SER A 20 -3.97 -10.69 -2.26
N ARG A 21 -3.52 -11.92 -1.97
CA ARG A 21 -3.70 -13.08 -2.86
C ARG A 21 -5.19 -13.42 -3.02
N ASN A 22 -5.92 -13.56 -1.92
CA ASN A 22 -7.35 -13.86 -1.94
C ASN A 22 -8.15 -12.78 -2.68
N LEU A 23 -7.76 -11.51 -2.53
CA LEU A 23 -8.40 -10.39 -3.24
C LEU A 23 -8.24 -10.53 -4.77
N LYS A 24 -7.06 -10.91 -5.25
CA LYS A 24 -6.85 -11.19 -6.68
C LYS A 24 -7.67 -12.40 -7.12
N GLU A 25 -7.58 -13.51 -6.39
CA GLU A 25 -8.22 -14.78 -6.78
C GLU A 25 -9.75 -14.69 -6.79
N SER A 26 -10.34 -13.99 -5.82
CA SER A 26 -11.79 -14.01 -5.59
C SER A 26 -12.54 -12.79 -6.11
N VAL A 27 -11.88 -11.62 -6.21
CA VAL A 27 -12.56 -10.34 -6.46
C VAL A 27 -12.03 -9.65 -7.72
N PHE A 28 -10.71 -9.56 -7.86
CA PHE A 28 -10.06 -8.83 -8.95
C PHE A 28 -8.99 -9.70 -9.64
N PRO A 29 -9.36 -10.68 -10.49
CA PRO A 29 -8.39 -11.54 -11.18
C PRO A 29 -7.33 -10.76 -11.98
N GLU A 30 -7.69 -9.58 -12.50
CA GLU A 30 -6.85 -8.66 -13.25
C GLU A 30 -5.90 -7.80 -12.39
N LEU A 31 -5.91 -7.96 -11.05
CA LEU A 31 -5.11 -7.16 -10.13
C LEU A 31 -3.61 -7.38 -10.36
N HIS A 32 -2.87 -6.28 -10.55
CA HIS A 32 -1.41 -6.29 -10.57
C HIS A 32 -0.85 -6.00 -9.17
N PHE A 33 0.23 -6.68 -8.79
CA PHE A 33 0.96 -6.38 -7.56
C PHE A 33 2.20 -5.53 -7.83
N LEU A 34 2.40 -4.48 -7.03
CA LEU A 34 3.56 -3.60 -7.10
C LEU A 34 4.20 -3.45 -5.72
N TYR A 35 5.48 -3.79 -5.60
CA TYR A 35 6.20 -3.75 -4.33
C TYR A 35 7.69 -3.45 -4.52
N GLU A 36 8.39 -3.26 -3.40
CA GLU A 36 9.76 -2.72 -3.42
C GLU A 36 10.79 -3.68 -4.03
N TYR A 37 10.75 -4.96 -3.62
CA TYR A 37 11.77 -5.93 -3.99
C TYR A 37 11.17 -7.23 -4.51
N ASP A 38 11.67 -7.70 -5.64
CA ASP A 38 11.41 -9.04 -6.16
C ASP A 38 12.20 -10.07 -5.34
N GLN A 39 11.69 -10.35 -4.15
CA GLN A 39 12.15 -11.41 -3.27
C GLN A 39 11.37 -12.68 -3.60
N LYS A 40 12.09 -13.80 -3.74
CA LYS A 40 11.45 -15.11 -3.83
C LYS A 40 10.75 -15.44 -2.51
N GLY A 41 9.51 -15.89 -2.60
CA GLY A 41 8.72 -16.39 -1.48
C GLY A 41 8.11 -17.76 -1.81
N PRO A 42 7.51 -18.44 -0.81
CA PRO A 42 6.98 -19.79 -0.95
C PRO A 42 5.74 -19.90 -1.84
N PHE A 43 5.05 -18.79 -2.11
CA PHE A 43 3.85 -18.79 -2.95
C PHE A 43 4.19 -18.36 -4.39
N GLU A 44 3.61 -19.07 -5.35
CA GLU A 44 3.56 -18.65 -6.75
C GLU A 44 2.41 -17.67 -6.94
N VAL A 45 2.71 -16.53 -7.55
CA VAL A 45 1.76 -15.46 -7.82
C VAL A 45 2.05 -14.94 -9.21
N ASN A 46 1.02 -14.63 -9.98
CA ASN A 46 1.14 -14.00 -11.30
C ASN A 46 0.96 -12.48 -11.20
N ASP A 47 1.33 -11.75 -12.27
CA ASP A 47 1.11 -10.31 -12.42
C ASP A 47 1.75 -9.44 -11.31
N PHE A 48 2.96 -9.80 -10.89
CA PHE A 48 3.70 -9.07 -9.86
C PHE A 48 4.89 -8.31 -10.41
N ILE A 49 5.23 -7.20 -9.73
CA ILE A 49 6.35 -6.34 -10.09
C ILE A 49 7.05 -5.88 -8.82
N GLY A 50 8.26 -6.41 -8.62
CA GLY A 50 9.24 -5.84 -7.70
C GLY A 50 10.07 -4.78 -8.43
N VAL A 51 9.99 -3.51 -8.00
CA VAL A 51 10.70 -2.41 -8.70
C VAL A 51 12.24 -2.49 -8.56
N CYS A 52 12.73 -3.31 -7.64
CA CYS A 52 14.13 -3.64 -7.46
C CYS A 52 14.33 -5.15 -7.36
N LYS A 53 15.47 -5.65 -7.86
CA LYS A 53 15.93 -7.01 -7.53
C LYS A 53 16.30 -7.07 -6.05
N TYR A 54 15.99 -8.18 -5.38
CA TYR A 54 16.41 -8.39 -3.99
C TYR A 54 17.91 -8.71 -3.93
N ASN A 55 18.75 -7.68 -3.79
CA ASN A 55 20.20 -7.81 -3.66
C ASN A 55 20.77 -6.76 -2.70
N PHE A 56 22.02 -6.97 -2.28
CA PHE A 56 22.69 -6.09 -1.32
C PHE A 56 22.74 -4.63 -1.78
N PHE A 57 23.11 -4.38 -3.04
CA PHE A 57 23.26 -3.05 -3.60
C PHE A 57 21.96 -2.23 -3.55
N ASN A 58 20.84 -2.80 -4.03
CA ASN A 58 19.55 -2.11 -4.01
C ASN A 58 19.08 -1.83 -2.58
N ARG A 59 19.29 -2.77 -1.66
CA ARG A 59 18.95 -2.60 -0.24
C ARG A 59 19.81 -1.51 0.41
N PHE A 60 21.08 -1.46 0.09
CA PHE A 60 22.01 -0.43 0.56
C PHE A 60 21.59 0.97 0.07
N LEU A 61 21.30 1.12 -1.22
CA LEU A 61 20.78 2.39 -1.77
C LEU A 61 19.47 2.81 -1.11
N ASN A 62 18.57 1.86 -0.87
CA ASN A 62 17.31 2.16 -0.21
C ASN A 62 17.48 2.57 1.25
N LYS A 63 18.43 1.95 1.96
CA LYS A 63 18.75 2.31 3.34
C LYS A 63 19.30 3.73 3.44
N ILE A 64 20.28 4.08 2.58
CA ILE A 64 20.88 5.42 2.56
C ILE A 64 19.86 6.49 2.19
N SER A 65 19.02 6.20 1.19
CA SER A 65 17.96 7.11 0.74
C SER A 65 16.73 7.12 1.66
N ARG A 66 16.75 6.39 2.79
CA ARG A 66 15.63 6.26 3.73
C ARG A 66 14.32 5.87 3.04
N GLY A 67 14.40 4.95 2.08
CA GLY A 67 13.26 4.45 1.32
C GLY A 67 12.91 5.24 0.06
N LEU A 68 13.49 6.43 -0.16
CA LEU A 68 13.16 7.25 -1.34
C LEU A 68 13.52 6.57 -2.66
N TYR A 69 14.57 5.74 -2.66
CA TYR A 69 15.00 5.00 -3.85
C TYR A 69 13.90 4.08 -4.42
N THR A 70 13.35 3.16 -3.61
CA THR A 70 12.26 2.27 -4.05
C THR A 70 10.99 3.06 -4.31
N LYS A 71 10.70 4.06 -3.46
CA LYS A 71 9.52 4.91 -3.55
C LYS A 71 9.45 5.67 -4.88
N ASN A 72 10.56 6.24 -5.33
CA ASN A 72 10.64 6.92 -6.62
C ASN A 72 10.44 5.97 -7.80
N LYS A 73 10.94 4.73 -7.72
CA LYS A 73 10.68 3.74 -8.77
C LYS A 73 9.22 3.30 -8.82
N ILE A 74 8.58 3.11 -7.66
CA ILE A 74 7.14 2.87 -7.59
C ILE A 74 6.37 4.04 -8.22
N LYS A 75 6.74 5.29 -7.88
CA LYS A 75 6.15 6.49 -8.47
C LYS A 75 6.25 6.48 -10.00
N SER A 76 7.46 6.26 -10.53
CA SER A 76 7.68 6.19 -11.98
C SER A 76 6.87 5.08 -12.64
N TYR A 77 6.76 3.91 -11.99
CA TYR A 77 5.96 2.81 -12.50
C TYR A 77 4.47 3.16 -12.57
N LEU A 78 3.92 3.71 -11.48
CA LEU A 78 2.51 4.16 -11.43
C LEU A 78 2.18 5.24 -12.46
N LYS A 79 3.13 6.13 -12.79
CA LYS A 79 2.94 7.13 -13.86
C LYS A 79 3.01 6.52 -15.26
N SER A 80 3.84 5.50 -15.45
CA SER A 80 4.05 4.87 -16.77
C SER A 80 2.88 3.96 -17.17
N LYS A 81 2.09 3.50 -16.20
CA LYS A 81 0.95 2.62 -16.40
C LYS A 81 -0.26 3.35 -15.82
N GLU A 82 -1.08 3.95 -16.68
CA GLU A 82 -2.31 4.59 -16.25
C GLU A 82 -3.24 3.56 -15.59
N PHE A 83 -3.31 3.58 -14.26
CA PHE A 83 -4.21 2.75 -13.47
C PHE A 83 -5.53 3.49 -13.20
N ASP A 84 -6.62 2.74 -13.25
CA ASP A 84 -7.97 3.24 -12.94
C ASP A 84 -8.21 3.26 -11.43
N LEU A 85 -7.64 2.26 -10.73
CA LEU A 85 -7.80 2.06 -9.28
C LEU A 85 -6.47 1.63 -8.65
N ILE A 86 -6.12 2.25 -7.52
CA ILE A 86 -4.92 1.95 -6.75
C ILE A 86 -5.34 1.49 -5.35
N LEU A 87 -5.06 0.24 -5.03
CA LEU A 87 -5.22 -0.33 -3.70
C LEU A 87 -3.92 -0.17 -2.92
N LEU A 88 -3.97 0.42 -1.73
CA LEU A 88 -2.81 0.59 -0.86
C LEU A 88 -2.95 -0.24 0.40
N ASN A 89 -2.02 -1.17 0.61
CA ASN A 89 -1.92 -1.89 1.88
C ASN A 89 -1.23 -1.08 3.00
N THR A 90 -0.67 0.09 2.67
CA THR A 90 0.00 0.97 3.63
C THR A 90 -0.06 2.43 3.17
N PRO A 91 -0.22 3.39 4.11
CA PRO A 91 -0.21 4.82 3.80
C PRO A 91 1.18 5.34 3.39
N LYS A 92 2.24 4.53 3.53
CA LYS A 92 3.64 4.88 3.18
C LYS A 92 3.79 5.49 1.77
N TYR A 93 2.92 5.09 0.83
CA TYR A 93 3.00 5.50 -0.57
C TYR A 93 2.02 6.62 -0.97
N LEU A 94 1.25 7.18 -0.03
CA LEU A 94 0.25 8.22 -0.36
C LEU A 94 0.87 9.47 -1.01
N ASP A 95 2.05 9.88 -0.57
CA ASP A 95 2.75 11.08 -1.04
C ASP A 95 3.47 10.93 -2.39
N ILE A 96 3.42 9.75 -3.02
CA ILE A 96 3.92 9.54 -4.38
C ILE A 96 2.82 9.33 -5.42
N ILE A 97 1.56 9.27 -5.01
CA ILE A 97 0.43 9.12 -5.92
C ILE A 97 -0.10 10.51 -6.27
N ASP A 98 -0.19 10.80 -7.57
CA ASP A 98 -0.60 12.12 -8.06
C ASP A 98 -2.12 12.34 -7.88
N ASP A 99 -2.94 11.33 -8.19
CA ASP A 99 -4.40 11.38 -8.06
C ASP A 99 -4.90 10.44 -6.95
N LEU A 100 -5.14 11.00 -5.77
CA LEU A 100 -5.64 10.25 -4.60
C LEU A 100 -7.11 9.86 -4.72
N SER A 101 -7.89 10.45 -5.64
CA SER A 101 -9.29 10.07 -5.86
C SER A 101 -9.44 8.67 -6.48
N LYS A 102 -8.34 8.09 -6.97
CA LYS A 102 -8.26 6.70 -7.43
C LYS A 102 -7.79 5.72 -6.35
N VAL A 103 -7.52 6.19 -5.13
CA VAL A 103 -6.90 5.38 -4.09
C VAL A 103 -7.93 4.81 -3.13
N ILE A 104 -7.87 3.50 -2.91
CA ILE A 104 -8.47 2.82 -1.76
C ILE A 104 -7.36 2.42 -0.80
N LEU A 105 -7.39 2.97 0.42
CA LEU A 105 -6.42 2.67 1.46
C LEU A 105 -6.95 1.59 2.40
N ILE A 106 -6.26 0.46 2.50
CA ILE A 106 -6.70 -0.71 3.25
C ILE A 106 -5.96 -0.77 4.59
N GLN A 107 -6.73 -0.79 5.67
CA GLN A 107 -6.21 -0.97 7.03
C GLN A 107 -6.01 -2.46 7.33
N HIS A 108 -4.79 -2.84 7.69
CA HIS A 108 -4.42 -4.22 8.03
C HIS A 108 -4.10 -4.44 9.52
N THR A 109 -4.06 -3.39 10.31
CA THR A 109 -3.71 -3.43 11.74
C THR A 109 -4.49 -2.39 12.52
N THR A 110 -4.48 -2.47 13.84
CA THR A 110 -5.08 -1.46 14.72
C THR A 110 -4.65 -0.04 14.37
N VAL A 111 -5.52 0.96 14.58
CA VAL A 111 -5.27 2.38 14.31
C VAL A 111 -4.01 2.86 15.03
N ASP A 112 -3.75 2.38 16.25
CA ASP A 112 -2.54 2.72 17.00
C ASP A 112 -1.27 2.23 16.30
N ASN A 113 -1.22 0.96 15.91
CA ASN A 113 -0.11 0.43 15.14
C ASN A 113 -0.03 1.08 13.75
N TRP A 114 -1.16 1.50 13.19
CA TRP A 114 -1.22 2.21 11.92
C TRP A 114 -0.54 3.58 12.01
N TRP A 115 -0.79 4.30 13.11
CA TRP A 115 -0.22 5.60 13.43
C TRP A 115 1.27 5.53 13.79
N LEU A 116 1.65 4.58 14.64
CA LEU A 116 2.98 4.53 15.25
C LEU A 116 4.04 3.85 14.37
N SER A 117 3.67 2.91 13.51
CA SER A 117 4.62 2.09 12.76
C SER A 117 5.41 2.89 11.71
N GLU A 118 6.73 2.66 11.66
CA GLU A 118 7.64 3.25 10.67
C GLU A 118 7.29 2.87 9.21
N TYR A 119 6.63 1.72 9.02
CA TYR A 119 6.23 1.21 7.71
C TYR A 119 4.84 1.71 7.27
N LYS A 120 4.21 2.57 8.07
CA LYS A 120 2.83 3.05 7.88
C LYS A 120 2.78 4.57 7.97
N PHE A 121 1.95 5.16 8.85
CA PHE A 121 1.89 6.62 8.97
C PHE A 121 3.15 7.21 9.61
N ASN A 122 3.84 6.46 10.48
CA ASN A 122 5.02 6.92 11.19
C ASN A 122 4.84 8.31 11.83
N LYS A 123 3.69 8.52 12.49
CA LYS A 123 3.28 9.81 13.07
C LYS A 123 3.29 11.00 12.10
N SER A 124 3.19 10.76 10.79
CA SER A 124 3.26 11.80 9.77
C SER A 124 1.91 12.47 9.56
N ASN A 125 1.78 13.71 10.04
CA ASN A 125 0.64 14.57 9.75
C ASN A 125 0.44 14.81 8.25
N LYS A 126 1.54 14.79 7.46
CA LYS A 126 1.47 14.87 6.00
C LYS A 126 0.77 13.65 5.41
N LEU A 127 1.15 12.44 5.81
CA LEU A 127 0.49 11.23 5.31
C LEU A 127 -0.97 11.17 5.77
N LEU A 128 -1.26 11.59 7.00
CA LEU A 128 -2.62 11.67 7.52
C LEU A 128 -3.50 12.66 6.71
N SER A 129 -2.97 13.84 6.38
CA SER A 129 -3.71 14.82 5.56
C SER A 129 -3.95 14.33 4.13
N LEU A 130 -3.03 13.54 3.57
CA LEU A 130 -3.22 12.86 2.28
C LEU A 130 -4.25 11.73 2.39
N ALA A 131 -4.25 10.96 3.48
CA ALA A 131 -5.24 9.91 3.69
C ALA A 131 -6.68 10.44 3.68
N LYS A 132 -6.91 11.67 4.14
CA LYS A 132 -8.23 12.33 4.05
C LYS A 132 -8.69 12.60 2.62
N LYS A 133 -7.77 12.62 1.65
CA LYS A 133 -8.04 12.91 0.25
C LYS A 133 -8.28 11.67 -0.60
N VAL A 134 -8.06 10.47 -0.06
CA VAL A 134 -8.30 9.22 -0.79
C VAL A 134 -9.79 9.04 -1.10
N ASN A 135 -10.09 8.14 -2.04
CA ASN A 135 -11.46 7.78 -2.40
C ASN A 135 -12.19 7.09 -1.23
N LYS A 136 -11.59 6.00 -0.75
CA LYS A 136 -12.16 5.14 0.29
C LYS A 136 -11.04 4.60 1.19
N ILE A 137 -11.38 4.36 2.45
CA ILE A 137 -10.55 3.66 3.42
C ILE A 137 -11.30 2.40 3.84
N ILE A 138 -10.66 1.24 3.75
CA ILE A 138 -11.25 -0.01 4.24
C ILE A 138 -10.74 -0.21 5.67
N SER A 139 -11.65 -0.18 6.64
CA SER A 139 -11.34 -0.48 8.04
C SER A 139 -11.28 -1.98 8.30
N LEU A 140 -10.43 -2.38 9.24
CA LEU A 140 -10.30 -3.79 9.66
C LEU A 140 -11.55 -4.32 10.37
N SER A 141 -12.27 -3.46 11.09
CA SER A 141 -13.50 -3.78 11.81
C SER A 141 -14.33 -2.52 12.04
N GLU A 142 -15.59 -2.68 12.49
CA GLU A 142 -16.43 -1.54 12.89
C GLU A 142 -15.85 -0.75 14.07
N GLU A 143 -15.11 -1.40 14.96
CA GLU A 143 -14.45 -0.70 16.06
C GLU A 143 -13.29 0.14 15.57
N GLU A 144 -12.46 -0.41 14.67
CA GLU A 144 -11.37 0.31 14.03
C GLU A 144 -11.89 1.47 13.18
N LYS A 145 -13.04 1.32 12.51
CA LYS A 145 -13.73 2.40 11.81
C LYS A 145 -14.05 3.57 12.73
N LYS A 146 -14.63 3.33 13.91
CA LYS A 146 -14.87 4.39 14.90
C LYS A 146 -13.57 5.07 15.32
N GLN A 147 -12.50 4.31 15.54
CA GLN A 147 -11.20 4.87 15.89
C GLN A 147 -10.61 5.72 14.77
N ILE A 148 -10.74 5.32 13.50
CA ILE A 148 -10.32 6.13 12.35
C ILE A 148 -11.09 7.45 12.34
N ILE A 149 -12.42 7.43 12.48
CA ILE A 149 -13.24 8.65 12.49
C ILE A 149 -12.80 9.57 13.64
N ASN A 150 -12.68 9.03 14.85
CA ASN A 150 -12.44 9.83 16.05
C ASN A 150 -11.01 10.35 16.14
N LYS A 151 -10.01 9.51 15.85
CA LYS A 151 -8.58 9.83 16.01
C LYS A 151 -7.99 10.54 14.80
N PHE A 152 -8.42 10.16 13.61
CA PHE A 152 -7.88 10.72 12.36
C PHE A 152 -8.79 11.80 11.76
N HIS A 153 -10.00 11.99 12.28
CA HIS A 153 -10.98 12.96 11.78
C HIS A 153 -11.20 12.80 10.27
N ILE A 154 -11.49 11.56 9.87
CA ILE A 154 -11.84 11.18 8.50
C ILE A 154 -13.35 11.07 8.40
N ASP A 155 -13.92 11.59 7.30
CA ASP A 155 -15.35 11.51 7.02
C ASP A 155 -15.83 10.04 7.02
N LYS A 156 -16.90 9.76 7.76
CA LYS A 156 -17.51 8.41 7.83
C LYS A 156 -17.85 7.88 6.45
N ASN A 157 -18.22 8.74 5.50
CA ASN A 157 -18.64 8.33 4.16
C ASN A 157 -17.45 7.77 3.36
N LYS A 158 -16.23 8.14 3.73
CA LYS A 158 -15.00 7.60 3.14
C LYS A 158 -14.56 6.28 3.73
N ILE A 159 -15.19 5.77 4.80
CA ILE A 159 -14.80 4.51 5.47
C ILE A 159 -15.84 3.42 5.21
#